data_AF-A0A971L583-F1
#
_entry.id   AF-A0A971L583-F1
#
_cell.length_a   1.000
_cell.length_b   1.000
_cell.length_c   1.000
_cell.angle_alpha   90.00
_cell.angle_beta   90.00
_cell.angle_gamma   90.00
#
_symmetry.space_group_name_H-M   'P 1'
#
loop_
_entity.id
_entity.type
_entity.pdbx_description
1 polymer ?
#
loop_
_entity_poly.entity_id
_entity_poly.type
_entity_poly.pdbx_seq_one_letter_code
_entity_poly.pdbx_strand_id
1 'polypeptide(L)'
;MSAVTPAILFERHETLLNRAVEAIHTREYWSPYSENLKKYPEELVKSAPEDFKALCNQHFELEGPASVKKITGERSPYGLDLGTSYDQPDMDQLVDTLHALIPQWRDVGPKGRVGVCMEILQRLNAMSPLMGHAVMHTSGQGFMMAFQAGAPHAQDRALEA
;
A
#
# COMPACT_ATOMS: atom_id res chain seq x y z
N MET A 1 -8.20 13.63 -22.41
CA MET A 1 -8.12 12.65 -21.31
C MET A 1 -8.85 13.26 -20.14
N SER A 2 -9.97 12.69 -19.67
CA SER A 2 -10.65 13.21 -18.49
C SER A 2 -9.70 13.11 -17.31
N ALA A 3 -9.37 14.23 -16.65
CA ALA A 3 -8.49 14.21 -15.49
C ALA A 3 -9.15 13.38 -14.39
N VAL A 4 -8.44 12.39 -13.84
CA VAL A 4 -8.94 11.59 -12.71
C VAL A 4 -9.12 12.54 -11.53
N THR A 5 -10.35 12.68 -11.04
CA THR A 5 -10.69 13.51 -9.87
C THR A 5 -11.04 12.63 -8.67
N PRO A 6 -10.94 13.15 -7.42
CA PRO A 6 -11.37 12.42 -6.24
C PRO A 6 -12.84 11.96 -6.30
N ALA A 7 -13.72 12.73 -6.93
CA ALA A 7 -15.12 12.35 -7.13
C ALA A 7 -15.27 11.13 -8.04
N ILE A 8 -14.52 11.07 -9.15
CA ILE A 8 -14.50 9.91 -10.05
C ILE A 8 -13.98 8.66 -9.34
N LEU A 9 -12.99 8.81 -8.45
CA LEU A 9 -12.49 7.69 -7.65
C LEU A 9 -13.56 7.17 -6.68
N PHE A 10 -14.34 8.06 -6.06
CA PHE A 10 -15.46 7.64 -5.22
C PHE A 10 -16.50 6.85 -6.02
N GLU A 11 -16.96 7.39 -7.15
CA GLU A 11 -17.95 6.73 -8.01
C GLU A 11 -17.47 5.36 -8.50
N ARG A 12 -16.19 5.24 -8.86
CA ARG A 12 -15.57 3.98 -9.27
C ARG A 12 -15.68 2.89 -8.20
N HIS A 13 -15.53 3.28 -6.94
CA HIS A 13 -15.41 2.37 -5.81
C HIS A 13 -16.68 2.28 -4.95
N GLU A 14 -17.74 3.03 -5.30
CA GLU A 14 -18.97 3.14 -4.51
C GLU A 14 -19.64 1.78 -4.25
N THR A 15 -19.70 0.90 -5.25
CA THR A 15 -20.25 -0.46 -5.09
C THR A 15 -19.48 -1.28 -4.05
N LEU A 16 -18.14 -1.22 -4.10
CA LEU A 16 -17.28 -1.92 -3.16
C LEU A 16 -17.46 -1.35 -1.75
N LEU A 17 -17.53 -0.02 -1.62
CA LEU A 17 -17.74 0.66 -0.35
C LEU A 17 -19.06 0.26 0.30
N ASN A 18 -20.15 0.29 -0.47
CA ASN A 18 -21.48 -0.07 0.03
C ASN A 18 -21.51 -1.52 0.52
N ARG A 19 -20.83 -2.43 -0.18
CA ARG A 19 -20.71 -3.82 0.26
C ARG A 19 -19.88 -3.95 1.54
N ALA A 20 -18.81 -3.16 1.70
CA ALA A 20 -18.04 -3.13 2.93
C ALA A 20 -18.87 -2.62 4.11
N VAL A 21 -19.64 -1.55 3.92
CA VAL A 21 -20.56 -0.99 4.92
C VAL A 21 -21.61 -2.03 5.34
N GLU A 22 -22.16 -2.78 4.39
CA GLU A 22 -23.08 -3.88 4.70
C GLU A 22 -22.39 -4.98 5.52
N ALA A 23 -21.19 -5.40 5.12
CA ALA A 23 -20.43 -6.45 5.79
C ALA A 23 -20.09 -6.10 7.26
N ILE A 24 -19.72 -4.84 7.55
CA ILE A 24 -19.44 -4.42 8.94
C ILE A 24 -20.73 -4.38 9.79
N HIS A 25 -21.88 -4.11 9.18
CA HIS A 25 -23.18 -4.11 9.86
C HIS A 25 -23.69 -5.53 10.15
N THR A 26 -23.60 -6.43 9.17
CA THR A 26 -24.10 -7.81 9.32
C THR A 26 -23.10 -8.71 10.04
N ARG A 27 -21.81 -8.36 10.00
CA ARG A 27 -20.68 -9.15 10.49
C ARG A 27 -20.55 -10.51 9.82
N GLU A 28 -21.08 -10.64 8.61
CA GLU A 28 -20.90 -11.84 7.81
C GLU A 28 -19.43 -12.00 7.39
N TYR A 29 -19.04 -13.21 6.99
CA TYR A 29 -17.75 -13.38 6.35
C TYR A 29 -17.77 -12.74 4.96
N TRP A 30 -16.93 -11.72 4.77
CA TRP A 30 -16.73 -11.08 3.48
C TRP A 30 -15.31 -10.51 3.40
N SER A 31 -14.68 -10.66 2.24
CA SER A 31 -13.38 -10.06 1.92
C SER A 31 -13.35 -9.76 0.42
N PRO A 32 -13.06 -8.51 0.01
CA PRO A 32 -12.91 -8.16 -1.40
C PRO A 32 -11.52 -8.50 -1.95
N TYR A 33 -10.53 -8.71 -1.08
CA TYR A 33 -9.14 -8.95 -1.48
C TYR A 33 -8.79 -10.43 -1.32
N SER A 34 -8.54 -11.12 -2.43
CA SER A 34 -8.32 -12.56 -2.36
C SER A 34 -7.01 -12.91 -1.64
N GLU A 35 -7.11 -13.78 -0.63
CA GLU A 35 -5.97 -14.43 0.04
C GLU A 35 -5.37 -15.60 -0.76
N ASN A 36 -5.83 -15.82 -2.00
CA ASN A 36 -5.34 -16.87 -2.89
C ASN A 36 -4.59 -16.25 -4.08
N LEU A 37 -3.28 -16.53 -4.17
CA LEU A 37 -2.41 -16.06 -5.25
C LEU A 37 -2.93 -16.36 -6.65
N LYS A 38 -3.72 -17.44 -6.84
CA LYS A 38 -4.31 -17.80 -8.14
C LYS A 38 -5.33 -16.77 -8.67
N LYS A 39 -5.76 -15.81 -7.84
CA LYS A 39 -6.65 -14.71 -8.26
C LYS A 39 -5.90 -13.48 -8.76
N TYR A 40 -4.59 -13.44 -8.63
CA TYR A 40 -3.73 -12.38 -9.16
C TYR A 40 -3.22 -12.78 -10.55
N PRO A 41 -2.84 -11.80 -11.40
CA PRO A 41 -2.23 -12.10 -12.70
C PRO A 41 -1.03 -13.03 -12.53
N GLU A 42 -1.03 -14.14 -13.26
CA GLU A 42 -0.01 -15.19 -13.15
C GLU A 42 1.41 -14.64 -13.36
N GLU A 43 1.53 -13.67 -14.27
CA GLU A 43 2.80 -13.02 -14.60
C GLU A 43 3.40 -12.28 -13.39
N LEU A 44 2.56 -11.54 -12.65
CA LEU A 44 2.99 -10.80 -11.45
C LEU A 44 3.34 -11.74 -10.31
N VAL A 45 2.62 -12.85 -10.16
CA VAL A 45 2.95 -13.86 -9.15
C VAL A 45 4.30 -14.51 -9.46
N LYS A 46 4.58 -14.78 -10.74
CA LYS A 46 5.84 -15.38 -11.19
C LYS A 46 7.01 -14.42 -11.12
N SER A 47 6.82 -13.14 -11.42
CA SER A 47 7.90 -12.13 -11.41
C SER A 47 8.19 -11.56 -10.02
N ALA A 48 7.26 -11.69 -9.08
CA ALA A 48 7.37 -11.08 -7.75
C ALA A 48 8.70 -11.32 -7.00
N PRO A 49 9.32 -12.52 -7.01
CA PRO A 49 10.61 -12.72 -6.34
C PRO A 49 11.73 -11.91 -7.00
N GLU A 50 11.74 -11.82 -8.34
CA GLU A 50 12.72 -11.09 -9.12
C GLU A 50 12.50 -9.57 -9.01
N ASP A 51 11.24 -9.13 -9.07
CA ASP A 51 10.86 -7.74 -8.89
C ASP A 51 11.25 -7.24 -7.50
N PHE A 52 11.06 -8.06 -6.45
CA PHE A 52 11.55 -7.75 -5.10
C PHE A 52 13.07 -7.63 -5.04
N LYS A 53 13.81 -8.56 -5.65
CA LYS A 53 15.28 -8.49 -5.71
C LYS A 53 15.75 -7.24 -6.45
N ALA A 54 15.02 -6.77 -7.46
CA ALA A 54 15.33 -5.54 -8.19
C ALA A 54 15.21 -4.28 -7.32
N LEU A 55 14.42 -4.32 -6.24
CA LEU A 55 14.34 -3.26 -5.22
C LEU A 55 15.49 -3.30 -4.21
N CYS A 56 16.20 -4.42 -4.08
CA CYS A 56 17.33 -4.54 -3.16
C CYS A 56 18.56 -3.80 -3.70
N ASN A 57 19.40 -3.29 -2.80
CA ASN A 57 20.58 -2.48 -3.10
C ASN A 57 20.27 -1.22 -3.91
N GLN A 58 19.02 -0.78 -3.89
CA GLN A 58 18.57 0.46 -4.51
C GLN A 58 18.32 1.54 -3.47
N HIS A 59 18.34 2.78 -3.95
CA HIS A 59 17.77 3.89 -3.20
C HIS A 59 16.28 4.00 -3.54
N PHE A 60 15.42 3.90 -2.53
CA PHE A 60 13.99 4.13 -2.68
C PHE A 60 13.73 5.62 -2.56
N GLU A 61 13.55 6.27 -3.71
CA GLU A 61 13.27 7.71 -3.80
C GLU A 61 11.86 7.99 -3.27
N LEU A 62 11.76 8.94 -2.35
CA LEU A 62 10.48 9.41 -1.81
C LEU A 62 10.21 10.83 -2.32
N GLU A 63 9.00 11.05 -2.83
CA GLU A 63 8.54 12.41 -3.13
C GLU A 63 8.24 13.15 -1.81
N GLY A 64 8.72 14.39 -1.70
CA GLY A 64 8.48 15.20 -0.50
C GLY A 64 9.56 16.25 -0.25
N PRO A 65 9.69 16.72 1.00
CA PRO A 65 10.75 17.62 1.42
C PRO A 65 12.15 17.07 1.10
N ALA A 66 13.12 17.98 1.01
CA ALA A 66 14.50 17.59 0.73
C ALA A 66 15.04 16.60 1.78
N SER A 67 15.73 15.58 1.29
CA SER A 67 16.46 14.61 2.11
C SER A 67 17.62 15.29 2.82
N VAL A 68 17.69 15.15 4.15
CA VAL A 68 18.84 15.62 4.94
C VAL A 68 19.96 14.59 4.98
N LYS A 69 19.63 13.31 4.81
CA LYS A 69 20.58 12.20 4.64
C LYS A 69 19.87 10.94 4.15
N LYS A 70 20.67 9.98 3.66
CA LYS A 70 20.20 8.61 3.39
C LYS A 70 20.27 7.75 4.64
N ILE A 71 19.25 6.93 4.85
CA ILE A 71 19.19 5.93 5.93
C ILE A 71 19.16 4.51 5.35
N THR A 72 19.81 3.58 6.05
CA THR A 72 19.86 2.15 5.76
C THR A 72 19.76 1.38 7.08
N GLY A 73 19.58 0.07 7.03
CA GLY A 73 19.70 -0.77 8.22
C GLY A 73 18.78 -1.98 8.28
N GLU A 74 17.84 -2.10 7.34
CA GLU A 74 17.01 -3.29 7.23
C GLU A 74 17.86 -4.53 6.95
N ARG A 75 17.55 -5.63 7.63
CA ARG A 75 18.22 -6.91 7.45
C ARG A 75 17.19 -8.01 7.36
N SER A 76 17.33 -8.86 6.36
CA SER A 76 16.41 -9.98 6.21
C SER A 76 16.67 -11.05 7.27
N PRO A 77 15.63 -11.53 7.99
CA PRO A 77 15.75 -12.69 8.89
C PRO A 77 16.21 -13.96 8.16
N TYR A 78 16.01 -14.03 6.84
CA TYR A 78 16.49 -15.11 5.96
C TYR A 78 17.93 -14.95 5.46
N GLY A 79 18.67 -13.94 5.93
CA GLY A 79 20.09 -13.73 5.57
C GLY A 79 20.35 -13.05 4.22
N LEU A 80 19.31 -12.66 3.48
CA LEU A 80 19.44 -11.80 2.30
C LEU A 80 19.93 -10.40 2.70
N ASP A 81 20.91 -9.86 1.96
CA ASP A 81 21.28 -8.45 2.10
C ASP A 81 20.30 -7.60 1.30
N LEU A 82 19.53 -6.76 2.01
CA LEU A 82 18.53 -5.90 1.40
C LEU A 82 19.19 -4.69 0.76
N GLY A 83 20.20 -4.09 1.41
CA GLY A 83 20.91 -2.91 0.89
C GLY A 83 20.05 -1.68 0.56
N THR A 84 18.74 -1.71 0.84
CA THR A 84 17.82 -0.62 0.52
C THR A 84 18.13 0.60 1.36
N SER A 85 18.08 1.78 0.72
CA SER A 85 18.25 3.06 1.40
C SER A 85 17.06 3.97 1.15
N TYR A 86 16.72 4.80 2.13
CA TYR A 86 15.61 5.75 2.07
C TYR A 86 16.07 7.16 2.35
N ASP A 87 15.31 8.13 1.88
CA ASP A 87 15.50 9.53 2.25
C ASP A 87 14.97 9.80 3.65
N GLN A 88 15.82 10.36 4.52
CA GLN A 88 15.35 10.95 5.76
C GLN A 88 14.99 12.41 5.48
N PRO A 89 13.71 12.80 5.57
CA PRO A 89 13.32 14.19 5.41
C PRO A 89 13.76 15.02 6.63
N ASP A 90 13.88 16.33 6.43
CA ASP A 90 13.87 17.27 7.55
C ASP A 90 12.49 17.23 8.23
N MET A 91 12.46 16.99 9.54
CA MET A 91 11.21 16.74 10.27
C MET A 91 10.34 17.98 10.38
N ASP A 92 10.94 19.15 10.59
CA ASP A 92 10.21 20.41 10.69
C ASP A 92 9.59 20.75 9.33
N GLN A 93 10.36 20.63 8.24
CA GLN A 93 9.84 20.82 6.88
C GLN A 93 8.76 19.81 6.49
N LEU A 94 8.86 18.55 6.94
CA LEU A 94 7.83 17.54 6.70
C LEU A 94 6.51 17.93 7.36
N VAL A 95 6.57 18.34 8.63
CA VAL A 95 5.38 18.76 9.39
C VAL A 95 4.79 20.05 8.79
N ASP A 96 5.63 21.01 8.41
CA ASP A 96 5.17 22.25 7.75
C ASP A 96 4.50 21.98 6.40
N THR A 97 5.09 21.09 5.59
CA THR A 97 4.53 20.66 4.30
C THR A 97 3.18 19.97 4.52
N LEU A 98 3.09 19.08 5.51
CA LEU A 98 1.83 18.44 5.87
C LEU A 98 0.77 19.47 6.25
N HIS A 99 1.08 20.43 7.14
CA HIS A 99 0.13 21.48 7.54
C HIS A 99 -0.32 22.35 6.36
N ALA A 100 0.58 22.66 5.44
CA ALA A 100 0.24 23.42 4.23
C ALA A 100 -0.71 22.67 3.29
N LEU A 101 -0.66 21.33 3.25
CA LEU A 101 -1.51 20.49 2.40
C LEU A 101 -2.88 20.15 3.04
N ILE A 102 -3.02 20.29 4.36
CA ILE A 102 -4.29 19.99 5.07
C ILE A 102 -5.50 20.70 4.46
N PRO A 103 -5.48 22.02 4.14
CA PRO A 103 -6.65 22.70 3.58
C PRO A 103 -7.09 22.06 2.25
N GLN A 104 -6.16 21.79 1.34
CA GLN A 104 -6.48 21.16 0.06
C GLN A 104 -7.08 19.77 0.27
N TRP A 105 -6.48 18.94 1.12
CA TRP A 105 -7.00 17.61 1.42
C TRP A 105 -8.35 17.63 2.15
N ARG A 106 -8.57 18.63 3.02
CA ARG A 106 -9.84 18.86 3.69
C ARG A 106 -10.94 19.19 2.67
N ASP A 107 -10.61 20.09 1.74
CA ASP A 107 -11.55 20.67 0.77
C ASP A 107 -11.95 19.68 -0.35
N VAL A 108 -11.20 18.58 -0.54
CA VAL A 108 -11.62 17.41 -1.33
C VAL A 108 -12.93 16.79 -0.80
N GLY A 109 -13.25 17.00 0.48
CA GLY A 109 -14.47 16.52 1.12
C GLY A 109 -14.47 15.01 1.43
N PRO A 110 -15.42 14.53 2.25
CA PRO A 110 -15.41 13.14 2.74
C PRO A 110 -15.44 12.09 1.62
N LYS A 111 -16.33 12.25 0.63
CA LYS A 111 -16.43 11.32 -0.51
C LYS A 111 -15.13 11.25 -1.30
N GLY A 112 -14.53 12.40 -1.62
CA GLY A 112 -13.28 12.42 -2.37
C GLY A 112 -12.14 11.76 -1.60
N ARG A 113 -12.05 11.97 -0.28
CA ARG A 113 -11.05 11.29 0.56
C ARG A 113 -11.22 9.77 0.58
N VAL A 114 -12.46 9.30 0.75
CA VAL A 114 -12.79 7.86 0.69
C VAL A 114 -12.41 7.29 -0.69
N GLY A 115 -12.78 7.97 -1.78
CA GLY A 115 -12.43 7.53 -3.13
C GLY A 115 -10.93 7.38 -3.34
N VAL A 116 -10.13 8.33 -2.84
CA VAL A 116 -8.66 8.26 -2.89
C VAL A 116 -8.13 7.08 -2.07
N CYS A 117 -8.59 6.90 -0.83
CA CYS A 117 -8.18 5.77 0.01
C CYS A 117 -8.51 4.42 -0.63
N MET A 118 -9.70 4.27 -1.20
CA MET A 118 -10.10 3.04 -1.89
C MET A 118 -9.26 2.77 -3.14
N GLU A 119 -8.92 3.80 -3.90
CA GLU A 119 -8.02 3.66 -5.04
C GLU A 119 -6.60 3.24 -4.60
N ILE A 120 -6.11 3.76 -3.47
CA ILE A 120 -4.83 3.33 -2.88
C ILE A 120 -4.90 1.83 -2.53
N LEU A 121 -5.98 1.38 -1.87
CA LEU A 121 -6.15 -0.04 -1.53
C LEU A 121 -6.20 -0.94 -2.76
N GLN A 122 -6.89 -0.52 -3.84
CA GLN A 122 -6.94 -1.29 -5.07
C GLN A 122 -5.55 -1.46 -5.70
N ARG A 123 -4.72 -0.41 -5.66
CA ARG A 123 -3.35 -0.46 -6.18
C ARG A 123 -2.44 -1.30 -5.30
N LEU A 124 -2.54 -1.15 -3.98
CA LEU A 124 -1.83 -2.00 -3.03
C LEU A 124 -2.20 -3.47 -3.23
N ASN A 125 -3.49 -3.78 -3.43
CA ASN A 125 -3.92 -5.14 -3.71
C ASN A 125 -3.28 -5.67 -5.00
N ALA A 126 -3.24 -4.89 -6.07
CA ALA A 126 -2.60 -5.32 -7.31
C ALA A 126 -1.09 -5.65 -7.15
N MET A 127 -0.41 -5.03 -6.18
CA MET A 127 1.01 -5.26 -5.87
C MET A 127 1.24 -6.37 -4.83
N SER A 128 0.19 -7.05 -4.35
CA SER A 128 0.27 -8.00 -3.23
C SER A 128 1.32 -9.10 -3.39
N PRO A 129 1.53 -9.73 -4.57
CA PRO A 129 2.58 -10.74 -4.73
C PRO A 129 3.98 -10.21 -4.41
N LEU A 130 4.32 -9.01 -4.92
CA LEU A 130 5.57 -8.31 -4.64
C LEU A 130 5.66 -7.91 -3.17
N MET A 131 4.59 -7.33 -2.60
CA MET A 131 4.55 -6.95 -1.19
C MET A 131 4.78 -8.13 -0.26
N GLY A 132 4.28 -9.33 -0.61
CA GLY A 132 4.52 -10.55 0.15
C GLY A 132 6.00 -10.87 0.32
N HIS A 133 6.83 -10.63 -0.69
CA HIS A 133 8.28 -10.81 -0.58
C HIS A 133 8.94 -9.74 0.29
N ALA A 134 8.53 -8.47 0.14
CA ALA A 134 9.04 -7.39 1.00
C ALA A 134 8.74 -7.65 2.48
N VAL A 135 7.52 -8.10 2.80
CA VAL A 135 7.11 -8.46 4.17
C VAL A 135 7.85 -9.69 4.67
N MET A 136 7.99 -10.73 3.84
CA MET A 136 8.76 -11.93 4.20
C MET A 136 10.19 -11.57 4.61
N HIS A 137 10.86 -10.74 3.82
CA HIS A 137 12.26 -10.38 4.03
C HIS A 137 12.48 -9.24 5.02
N THR A 138 11.44 -8.66 5.62
CA THR A 138 11.60 -7.67 6.71
C THR A 138 11.08 -8.20 8.03
N SER A 139 10.02 -9.03 8.02
CA SER A 139 9.40 -9.59 9.23
C SER A 139 9.86 -11.01 9.59
N GLY A 140 10.35 -11.80 8.61
CA GLY A 140 10.71 -13.21 8.81
C GLY A 140 9.53 -14.19 8.72
N GLN A 141 8.34 -13.72 8.33
CA GLN A 141 7.20 -14.61 8.04
C GLN A 141 7.48 -15.45 6.78
N GLY A 142 7.00 -16.70 6.75
CA GLY A 142 7.00 -17.50 5.53
C GLY A 142 6.11 -16.87 4.45
N PHE A 143 6.47 -17.01 3.17
CA PHE A 143 5.86 -16.26 2.06
C PHE A 143 4.33 -16.26 2.05
N MET A 144 3.66 -17.40 2.24
CA MET A 144 2.19 -17.43 2.23
C MET A 144 1.58 -16.58 3.35
N MET A 145 2.15 -16.62 4.55
CA MET A 145 1.70 -15.78 5.66
C MET A 145 2.04 -14.30 5.41
N ALA A 146 3.26 -14.01 4.93
CA ALA A 146 3.70 -12.66 4.59
C ALA A 146 2.81 -12.01 3.53
N PHE A 147 2.45 -12.78 2.49
CA PHE A 147 1.48 -12.40 1.49
C PHE A 147 0.12 -12.14 2.15
N GLN A 148 -0.49 -13.13 2.80
CA GLN A 148 -1.85 -13.01 3.36
C GLN A 148 -1.96 -11.86 4.39
N ALA A 149 -1.12 -11.89 5.42
CA ALA A 149 -1.15 -10.93 6.53
C ALA A 149 -0.65 -9.55 6.12
N GLY A 150 0.38 -9.49 5.27
CA GLY A 150 1.01 -8.23 4.83
C GLY A 150 0.30 -7.55 3.66
N ALA A 151 -0.64 -8.23 3.00
CA ALA A 151 -1.41 -7.68 1.89
C ALA A 151 -2.93 -7.86 2.06
N PRO A 152 -3.63 -8.88 1.52
CA PRO A 152 -5.10 -8.90 1.52
C PRO A 152 -5.73 -8.77 2.91
N HIS A 153 -5.18 -9.39 3.97
CA HIS A 153 -5.74 -9.22 5.33
C HIS A 153 -5.47 -7.82 5.91
N ALA A 154 -4.31 -7.23 5.64
CA ALA A 154 -4.04 -5.84 6.02
C ALA A 154 -4.94 -4.86 5.25
N GLN A 155 -5.18 -5.13 3.97
CA GLN A 155 -6.04 -4.33 3.10
C GLN A 155 -7.51 -4.46 3.48
N ASP A 156 -7.96 -5.64 3.91
CA ASP A 156 -9.30 -5.84 4.49
C ASP A 156 -9.49 -4.96 5.73
N ARG A 157 -8.49 -4.93 6.63
CA ARG A 157 -8.53 -4.07 7.82
C ARG A 157 -8.44 -2.58 7.49
N ALA A 158 -7.69 -2.22 6.46
CA ALA A 158 -7.62 -0.84 5.99
C ALA A 158 -8.91 -0.38 5.29
N LEU A 159 -9.67 -1.29 4.68
CA LEU A 159 -11.02 -1.00 4.15
C LEU A 159 -12.08 -0.90 5.25
N GLU A 160 -11.89 -1.62 6.36
CA GLU A 160 -12.79 -1.59 7.53
C GLU A 160 -12.68 -0.28 8.34
N ALA A 161 -11.51 0.38 8.34
CA ALA A 161 -11.18 1.56 9.15
C ALA A 161 -11.84 2.86 8.67
#